data_AF-A0A933YNQ6-F1
#
_entry.id   AF-A0A933YNQ6-F1
#
_cell.length_a   1.000
_cell.length_b   1.000
_cell.length_c   1.000
_cell.angle_alpha   90.00
_cell.angle_beta   90.00
_cell.angle_gamma   90.00
#
_symmetry.space_group_name_H-M   'P 1'
#
loop_
_entity.id
_entity.type
_entity.pdbx_description
1 polymer ?
#
loop_
_entity_poly.entity_id
_entity_poly.type
_entity_poly.pdbx_seq_one_letter_code
_entity_poly.pdbx_strand_id
1 'polypeptide(L)'
;IDGFCSLASLAQRVGVDLWNFSTSDGRSIKQAGDWALPFWNDEKEWKHQQIIPFDVTESYPVIMSLAHQFGGEYIEAAKKIPAHDRTRLLYEVK
;
A
#
# COMPACT_ATOMS: atom_id res chain seq x y z
N ILE A 1 1.68 3.84 6.91
CA ILE A 1 0.73 4.04 5.80
C ILE A 1 -0.52 3.16 5.92
N ASP A 2 -0.37 1.89 6.34
CA ASP A 2 -1.48 0.94 6.51
C ASP A 2 -2.68 1.49 7.32
N GLY A 3 -2.44 2.15 8.45
CA GLY A 3 -3.51 2.79 9.23
C GLY A 3 -4.31 3.86 8.46
N PHE A 4 -3.67 4.61 7.55
CA PHE A 4 -4.36 5.59 6.70
C PHE A 4 -5.19 4.89 5.61
N CYS A 5 -4.69 3.80 5.03
CA CYS A 5 -5.44 2.97 4.09
C CYS A 5 -6.69 2.39 4.77
N SER A 6 -6.54 1.86 5.98
CA SER A 6 -7.67 1.36 6.79
C SER A 6 -8.70 2.45 7.07
N LEU A 7 -8.25 3.66 7.45
CA LEU A 7 -9.14 4.80 7.65
C LEU A 7 -9.88 5.19 6.37
N ALA A 8 -9.19 5.21 5.23
CA ALA A 8 -9.79 5.54 3.93
C ALA A 8 -10.84 4.50 3.49
N SER A 9 -10.58 3.21 3.70
CA SER A 9 -11.56 2.15 3.47
C SER A 9 -12.79 2.26 4.37
N LEU A 10 -12.64 2.72 5.62
CA LEU A 10 -13.78 2.98 6.51
C LEU A 10 -14.55 4.23 6.09
N ALA A 11 -13.84 5.30 5.73
CA ALA A 11 -14.41 6.57 5.29
C ALA A 11 -15.29 6.43 4.03
N GLN A 12 -14.87 5.59 3.08
CA GLN A 12 -15.67 5.29 1.88
C GLN A 12 -17.07 4.74 2.22
N ARG A 13 -17.20 3.95 3.30
CA ARG A 13 -18.49 3.36 3.73
C ARG A 13 -19.49 4.41 4.20
N VAL A 14 -19.02 5.61 4.53
CA VAL A 14 -19.85 6.75 4.93
C VAL A 14 -19.81 7.89 3.90
N GLY A 15 -19.37 7.61 2.67
CA GLY A 15 -19.37 8.56 1.57
C GLY A 15 -18.24 9.60 1.61
N VAL A 16 -17.19 9.37 2.41
CA VAL A 16 -16.02 10.25 2.48
C VAL A 16 -14.87 9.66 1.66
N ASP A 17 -14.40 10.40 0.65
CA ASP A 17 -13.30 9.98 -0.23
C ASP A 17 -11.95 10.49 0.28
N LEU A 18 -11.29 9.68 1.12
CA LEU A 18 -9.92 9.94 1.56
C LEU A 18 -8.86 9.38 0.60
N TRP A 19 -9.24 8.52 -0.34
CA TRP A 19 -8.29 7.92 -1.27
C TRP A 19 -7.81 8.93 -2.32
N ASN A 20 -8.73 9.76 -2.82
CA ASN A 20 -8.41 10.82 -3.78
C ASN A 20 -8.17 12.18 -3.12
N PHE A 21 -8.21 12.27 -1.78
CA PHE A 21 -7.89 13.49 -1.08
C PHE A 21 -6.41 13.84 -1.22
N SER A 22 -6.14 15.11 -1.52
CA SER A 22 -4.79 15.69 -1.52
C SER A 22 -4.79 17.07 -0.86
N THR A 23 -3.70 17.37 -0.17
CA THR A 23 -3.45 18.74 0.34
C THR A 23 -3.06 19.67 -0.81
N SER A 24 -3.11 20.98 -0.57
CA SER A 24 -2.73 21.99 -1.57
C SER A 24 -1.27 21.88 -2.04
N ASP A 25 -0.39 21.25 -1.23
CA ASP A 25 1.00 20.95 -1.57
C ASP A 25 1.22 19.50 -2.06
N GLY A 26 0.14 18.75 -2.33
CA GLY A 26 0.17 17.48 -3.06
C GLY A 26 0.20 16.20 -2.20
N ARG A 27 0.24 16.30 -0.86
CA ARG A 27 0.34 15.14 0.03
C ARG A 27 -0.95 14.32 -0.04
N SER A 28 -0.81 13.02 -0.24
CA SER A 28 -1.93 12.08 -0.36
C SER A 28 -1.51 10.67 0.03
N ILE A 29 -2.49 9.78 0.25
CA ILE A 29 -2.23 8.34 0.44
C ILE A 29 -1.54 7.77 -0.81
N LYS A 30 -1.99 8.18 -2.01
CA LYS A 30 -1.37 7.77 -3.27
C LYS A 30 0.11 8.15 -3.31
N GLN A 31 0.47 9.38 -2.96
CA GLN A 31 1.87 9.82 -2.98
C GLN A 31 2.74 9.04 -1.98
N ALA A 32 2.20 8.68 -0.82
CA ALA A 32 2.91 7.82 0.13
C ALA A 32 3.11 6.40 -0.42
N GLY A 33 2.12 5.86 -1.15
CA GLY A 33 2.24 4.59 -1.88
C GLY A 33 3.29 4.67 -3.00
N ASP A 34 3.25 5.71 -3.83
CA ASP A 34 4.17 5.92 -4.94
C ASP A 34 5.63 6.05 -4.44
N TRP A 35 5.82 6.67 -3.27
CA TRP A 35 7.13 6.78 -2.62
C TRP A 35 7.65 5.42 -2.13
N ALA A 36 6.77 4.56 -1.59
CA ALA A 36 7.14 3.26 -1.05
C ALA A 36 7.35 2.20 -2.14
N LEU A 37 6.65 2.32 -3.27
CA LEU A 37 6.66 1.38 -4.39
C LEU A 37 8.05 0.93 -4.87
N PRO A 38 9.03 1.81 -5.13
CA PRO A 38 10.35 1.37 -5.60
C PRO A 38 11.13 0.55 -4.55
N PHE A 39 10.82 0.70 -3.25
CA PHE A 39 11.44 -0.12 -2.21
C PHE A 39 10.81 -1.51 -2.11
N TRP A 40 9.49 -1.62 -2.36
CA TRP A 40 8.80 -2.92 -2.43
C TRP A 40 9.19 -3.73 -3.68
N ASN A 41 9.62 -3.05 -4.74
CA ASN A 41 10.04 -3.66 -5.99
C ASN A 41 11.55 -3.97 -6.07
N ASP A 42 12.32 -3.74 -5.01
CA ASP A 42 13.78 -3.82 -5.00
C ASP A 42 14.47 -2.90 -6.04
N GLU A 43 13.79 -1.84 -6.49
CA GLU A 43 14.32 -0.85 -7.44
C GLU A 43 15.16 0.23 -6.73
N LYS A 44 14.90 0.47 -5.45
CA LYS A 44 15.68 1.37 -4.59
C LYS A 44 16.07 0.69 -3.29
N GLU A 45 17.31 0.91 -2.89
CA GLU A 45 17.83 0.47 -1.59
C GLU A 45 17.36 1.41 -0.47
N TRP A 46 16.94 0.82 0.66
CA TRP A 46 16.58 1.55 1.87
C TRP A 46 17.83 2.09 2.58
N LYS A 47 18.01 3.41 2.58
CA LYS A 47 19.19 4.08 3.18
C LYS A 47 18.96 4.67 4.57
N HIS A 48 17.77 4.51 5.12
CA HIS A 48 17.43 5.05 6.44
C HIS A 48 17.71 4.03 7.54
N GLN A 49 17.83 4.50 8.78
CA GLN A 49 18.06 3.63 9.93
C GLN A 49 16.93 2.61 10.08
N GLN A 50 17.31 1.34 10.19
CA GLN A 50 16.40 0.23 10.40
C GLN A 50 17.05 -0.74 11.39
N ILE A 51 16.37 -1.03 12.51
CA ILE A 51 16.94 -1.83 13.61
C ILE A 51 16.90 -3.33 13.30
N ILE A 52 15.88 -3.77 12.55
CA ILE A 52 15.63 -5.18 12.16
C ILE A 52 15.43 -5.23 10.64
N PRO A 53 15.97 -6.21 9.91
CA PRO A 53 15.76 -6.33 8.47
C PRO A 53 14.29 -6.17 8.08
N PHE A 54 14.03 -5.38 7.05
CA PHE A 54 12.67 -5.16 6.56
C PHE A 54 12.20 -6.37 5.75
N ASP A 55 11.06 -6.94 6.13
CA ASP A 55 10.39 -8.00 5.39
C ASP A 55 9.26 -7.39 4.54
N VAL A 56 9.44 -7.39 3.22
CA VAL A 56 8.46 -6.84 2.26
C VAL A 56 7.10 -7.54 2.35
N THR A 57 7.05 -8.78 2.83
CA THR A 57 5.79 -9.53 2.99
C THR A 57 4.87 -8.89 4.03
N GLU A 58 5.41 -8.17 5.01
CA GLU A 58 4.64 -7.38 5.98
C GLU A 58 3.89 -6.22 5.32
N SER A 59 4.34 -5.75 4.15
CA SER A 59 3.67 -4.69 3.39
C SER A 59 2.53 -5.19 2.50
N TYR A 60 2.30 -6.51 2.42
CA TYR A 60 1.26 -7.06 1.57
C TYR A 60 -0.13 -6.44 1.79
N PRO A 61 -0.64 -6.26 3.03
CA PRO A 61 -1.96 -5.66 3.25
C PRO A 61 -2.09 -4.24 2.67
N VAL A 62 -1.05 -3.43 2.83
CA VAL A 62 -1.08 -2.05 2.32
C VAL A 62 -0.95 -2.01 0.80
N ILE A 63 -0.08 -2.85 0.21
CA ILE A 63 0.07 -2.95 -1.24
C ILE A 63 -1.25 -3.41 -1.87
N MET A 64 -1.94 -4.38 -1.27
CA MET A 64 -3.25 -4.81 -1.74
C MET A 64 -4.32 -3.72 -1.60
N SER A 65 -4.31 -2.95 -0.52
CA SER A 65 -5.24 -1.83 -0.36
C SER A 65 -5.03 -0.76 -1.44
N LEU A 66 -3.76 -0.44 -1.75
CA LEU A 66 -3.39 0.47 -2.83
C LEU A 66 -3.72 -0.12 -4.22
N ALA A 67 -3.49 -1.42 -4.42
CA ALA A 67 -3.81 -2.12 -5.65
C ALA A 67 -5.32 -2.13 -5.93
N HIS A 68 -6.14 -2.40 -4.91
CA HIS A 68 -7.59 -2.36 -5.04
C HIS A 68 -8.09 -0.95 -5.41
N GLN A 69 -7.48 0.10 -4.86
CA GLN A 69 -7.94 1.46 -5.09
C GLN A 69 -7.38 2.09 -6.38
N PHE A 70 -6.11 1.85 -6.70
CA PHE A 70 -5.38 2.56 -7.76
C PHE A 70 -4.92 1.65 -8.92
N GLY A 71 -4.95 0.32 -8.74
CA GLY A 71 -4.56 -0.64 -9.77
C GLY A 71 -3.09 -0.53 -10.21
N GLY A 72 -2.83 -0.91 -11.46
CA GLY A 72 -1.54 -0.68 -12.14
C GLY A 72 -0.34 -1.28 -11.41
N GLU A 73 0.67 -0.44 -11.17
CA GLU A 73 1.96 -0.84 -10.60
C GLU A 73 1.84 -1.48 -9.20
N TYR A 74 0.78 -1.15 -8.46
CA TYR A 74 0.51 -1.76 -7.15
C TYR A 74 0.05 -3.22 -7.28
N ILE A 75 -0.69 -3.57 -8.34
CA ILE A 75 -1.05 -4.96 -8.65
C ILE A 75 0.21 -5.75 -9.01
N GLU A 76 1.11 -5.15 -9.80
CA GLU A 76 2.37 -5.79 -10.17
C GLU A 76 3.30 -5.97 -8.97
N ALA A 77 3.38 -4.99 -8.06
CA ALA A 77 4.11 -5.13 -6.81
C ALA A 77 3.52 -6.24 -5.92
N ALA A 78 2.20 -6.32 -5.81
CA ALA A 78 1.53 -7.37 -5.03
C ALA A 78 1.85 -8.79 -5.52
N LYS A 79 1.93 -8.99 -6.85
CA LYS A 79 2.22 -10.30 -7.45
C LYS A 79 3.63 -10.83 -7.13
N LYS A 80 4.58 -9.94 -6.85
CA LYS A 80 5.96 -10.30 -6.50
C LYS A 80 6.08 -10.85 -5.09
N ILE A 81 5.11 -10.55 -4.22
CA ILE A 81 5.15 -10.96 -2.82
C ILE A 81 4.54 -12.35 -2.69
N PRO A 82 5.27 -13.34 -2.15
CA PRO A 82 4.71 -14.66 -1.91
C PRO A 82 3.53 -14.55 -0.93
N ALA A 83 2.35 -15.01 -1.38
CA ALA A 83 1.14 -14.96 -0.59
C ALA A 83 1.30 -15.78 0.71
N HIS A 84 1.16 -15.14 1.87
CA HIS A 84 0.98 -15.83 3.13
C HIS A 84 -0.50 -16.24 3.29
N ASP A 85 -0.74 -17.41 3.86
CA ASP A 85 -2.04 -18.12 3.87
C ASP A 85 -3.25 -17.28 4.34
N ARG A 86 -3.05 -16.36 5.30
CA ARG A 86 -4.14 -15.53 5.86
C ARG A 86 -4.43 -14.26 5.07
N THR A 87 -3.43 -13.69 4.42
CA THR A 87 -3.56 -12.42 3.71
C THR A 87 -4.31 -12.58 2.40
N ARG A 88 -4.24 -13.77 1.79
CA ARG A 88 -5.04 -14.13 0.60
C ARG A 88 -6.55 -14.11 0.88
N LEU A 89 -6.97 -14.60 2.05
CA LEU A 89 -8.39 -14.64 2.45
C LEU A 89 -9.00 -13.25 2.68
N LEU A 90 -8.20 -12.27 3.11
CA LEU A 90 -8.70 -10.94 3.46
C LEU A 90 -8.67 -9.95 2.29
N TYR A 91 -7.79 -10.17 1.31
CA TYR A 91 -7.50 -9.20 0.25
C TYR A 91 -7.63 -9.78 -1.17
N GLU A 92 -8.30 -10.92 -1.35
CA GLU A 92 -8.52 -11.52 -2.67
C GLU A 92 -9.18 -10.51 -3.63
N VAL A 93 -8.46 -10.14 -4.69
CA VAL A 93 -8.97 -9.34 -5.80
C VAL A 93 -9.63 -10.30 -6.78
N LYS A 94 -10.94 -10.20 -6.94
CA LYS A 94 -11.70 -10.91 -7.98
C LYS A 94 -11.46 -10.30 -9.35
#